data_AF-A0A9D2H7R1-F1
#
_entry.id   AF-A0A9D2H7R1-F1
#
_cell.length_a   1.000
_cell.length_b   1.000
_cell.length_c   1.000
_cell.angle_alpha   90.00
_cell.angle_beta   90.00
_cell.angle_gamma   90.00
#
_symmetry.space_group_name_H-M   'P 1'
#
loop_
_entity.id
_entity.type
_entity.pdbx_description
1 polymer ?
#
loop_
_entity_poly.entity_id
_entity_poly.type
_entity_poly.pdbx_seq_one_letter_code
_entity_poly.pdbx_strand_id
1 'polypeptide(L)'
;GDDRPLVAFREAAARIVADRAESWTRIVRDGPLSQAQLTLDVLSRMTAGDASHLADAVVTVAREPEHRFGMCGRLRAFDLAPH
;
A
#
# COMPACT_ATOMS: atom_id res chain seq x y z
N GLY A 1 38.56 -0.32 4.82
CA GLY A 1 38.25 1.10 5.04
C GLY A 1 37.67 1.26 6.43
N ASP A 2 37.58 2.49 6.93
CA ASP A 2 36.93 2.81 8.21
C ASP A 2 35.48 3.24 7.96
N ASP A 3 34.52 2.49 8.50
CA ASP A 3 33.08 2.71 8.29
C ASP A 3 32.46 3.67 9.32
N ARG A 4 33.22 4.10 10.34
CA ARG A 4 32.71 5.01 11.39
C ARG A 4 32.06 6.29 10.82
N PRO A 5 32.62 6.96 9.79
CA PRO A 5 31.96 8.13 9.20
C PRO A 5 30.60 7.79 8.57
N LEU A 6 30.46 6.61 7.95
CA LEU A 6 29.21 6.15 7.34
C LEU A 6 28.16 5.84 8.41
N VAL A 7 28.56 5.25 9.53
CA VAL A 7 27.67 5.00 10.68
C VAL A 7 27.16 6.33 11.25
N ALA A 8 28.04 7.28 11.53
CA ALA A 8 27.67 8.60 12.07
C ALA A 8 26.72 9.36 11.13
N PHE A 9 26.95 9.28 9.81
CA PHE A 9 26.05 9.85 8.82
C PHE A 9 24.65 9.23 8.87
N ARG A 10 24.54 7.89 8.92
CA ARG A 10 23.26 7.18 8.99
C ARG A 10 22.49 7.52 10.27
N GLU A 11 23.18 7.63 11.40
CA GLU A 11 22.57 8.04 12.68
C GLU A 11 22.06 9.48 12.65
N ALA A 12 22.80 10.41 12.01
CA ALA A 12 22.34 11.77 11.81
C ALA A 12 21.08 11.83 10.92
N ALA A 13 21.08 11.07 9.82
CA ALA A 13 19.92 10.96 8.94
C ALA A 13 18.69 10.38 9.67
N ALA A 14 18.88 9.34 10.50
CA ALA A 14 17.80 8.77 11.31
C ALA A 14 17.19 9.80 12.27
N ARG A 15 18.01 10.62 12.93
CA ARG A 15 17.54 11.70 13.80
C ARG A 15 16.74 12.77 13.05
N ILE A 16 17.13 13.11 11.82
CA ILE A 16 16.40 14.09 10.98
C ILE A 16 14.98 13.60 10.64
N VAL A 17 14.81 12.30 10.41
CA VAL A 17 13.51 11.74 10.00
C VAL A 17 12.66 11.22 11.14
N ALA A 18 13.18 11.19 12.38
CA ALA A 18 12.51 10.56 13.53
C ALA A 18 11.07 11.04 13.74
N ASP A 19 10.86 12.36 13.81
CA ASP A 19 9.52 12.95 14.01
C ASP A 19 8.56 12.66 12.85
N ARG A 20 9.10 12.48 11.63
CA ARG A 20 8.30 12.14 10.45
C ARG A 20 7.94 10.66 10.43
N ALA A 21 8.85 9.80 10.89
CA ALA A 21 8.68 8.35 10.89
C ALA A 21 7.49 7.90 11.75
N GLU A 22 7.17 8.64 12.81
CA GLU A 22 5.96 8.38 13.61
C GLU A 22 4.69 8.48 12.74
N SER A 23 4.59 9.50 11.89
CA SER A 23 3.46 9.66 10.97
C SER A 23 3.39 8.54 9.91
N TRP A 24 4.53 8.00 9.49
CA TRP A 24 4.60 6.93 8.50
C TRP A 24 4.04 5.62 9.02
N THR A 25 4.18 5.35 10.32
CA THR A 25 3.60 4.14 10.93
C THR A 25 2.08 4.09 10.73
N ARG A 26 1.40 5.21 10.92
CA ARG A 26 -0.04 5.32 10.66
C ARG A 26 -0.37 5.12 9.19
N ILE A 27 0.39 5.73 8.28
CA ILE A 27 0.22 5.56 6.83
C ILE A 27 0.34 4.09 6.43
N VAL A 28 1.34 3.38 6.95
CA VAL A 28 1.56 1.96 6.64
C VAL A 28 0.43 1.10 7.23
N ARG A 29 0.04 1.35 8.47
CA ARG A 29 -1.02 0.61 9.16
C ARG A 29 -2.36 0.75 8.45
N ASP A 30 -2.75 2.00 8.19
CA ASP A 30 -4.08 2.33 7.68
C ASP A 30 -4.18 2.07 6.16
N GLY A 31 -3.05 2.05 5.45
CA GLY A 31 -2.98 1.73 4.03
C GLY A 31 -2.62 0.27 3.76
N PRO A 32 -1.36 -0.03 3.37
CA PRO A 32 -0.98 -1.33 2.85
C PRO A 32 -1.16 -2.50 3.84
N LEU A 33 -0.95 -2.31 5.14
CA LEU A 33 -1.13 -3.38 6.12
C LEU A 33 -2.61 -3.79 6.22
N SER A 34 -3.51 -2.82 6.36
CA SER A 34 -4.96 -3.06 6.39
C SER A 34 -5.44 -3.81 5.13
N GLN A 35 -4.96 -3.42 3.95
CA GLN A 35 -5.30 -4.12 2.69
C GLN A 35 -4.75 -5.56 2.63
N ALA A 36 -3.54 -5.79 3.12
CA ALA A 36 -2.97 -7.13 3.20
C ALA A 36 -3.78 -8.03 4.15
N GLN A 37 -4.20 -7.50 5.31
CA GLN A 37 -5.05 -8.21 6.26
C GLN A 37 -6.42 -8.56 5.66
N LEU A 38 -7.08 -7.60 5.00
CA LEU A 38 -8.34 -7.85 4.29
C LEU A 38 -8.21 -8.97 3.25
N THR A 39 -7.10 -8.99 2.52
CA THR A 39 -6.83 -10.04 1.52
C THR A 39 -6.73 -11.41 2.18
N LEU A 40 -6.01 -11.52 3.31
CA LEU A 40 -5.88 -12.77 4.05
C LEU A 40 -7.26 -13.25 4.57
N ASP A 41 -8.11 -12.34 5.03
CA ASP A 41 -9.46 -12.68 5.47
C ASP A 41 -10.32 -13.24 4.32
N VAL A 42 -10.26 -12.61 3.13
CA VAL A 42 -10.95 -13.11 1.93
C VAL A 42 -10.46 -14.51 1.55
N LEU A 43 -9.14 -14.72 1.53
CA LEU A 43 -8.55 -16.04 1.22
C LEU A 43 -8.97 -17.12 2.23
N SER A 44 -9.05 -16.76 3.52
CA SER A 44 -9.54 -17.67 4.56
C SER A 44 -10.99 -18.07 4.31
N ARG A 45 -11.87 -17.12 3.95
CA ARG A 45 -13.28 -17.41 3.62
C ARG A 45 -13.39 -18.29 2.39
N MET A 46 -12.63 -17.98 1.32
CA MET A 46 -12.61 -18.80 0.11
C MET A 46 -12.17 -20.24 0.39
N THR A 47 -11.17 -20.44 1.24
CA THR A 47 -10.69 -21.78 1.64
C THR A 47 -11.78 -22.57 2.39
N ALA A 48 -12.64 -21.88 3.13
CA ALA A 48 -13.81 -22.47 3.79
C ALA A 48 -15.03 -22.67 2.87
N GLY A 49 -14.94 -22.31 1.58
CA GLY A 49 -16.07 -22.35 0.65
C GLY A 49 -17.08 -21.20 0.83
N ASP A 50 -16.71 -20.14 1.56
CA ASP A 50 -17.54 -18.97 1.79
C ASP A 50 -17.27 -17.86 0.76
N ALA A 51 -18.27 -17.63 -0.11
CA ALA A 51 -18.26 -16.58 -1.13
C ALA A 51 -19.12 -15.36 -0.76
N SER A 52 -19.51 -15.20 0.51
CA SER A 52 -20.39 -14.11 0.99
C SER A 52 -19.87 -12.70 0.64
N HIS A 53 -18.55 -12.51 0.59
CA HIS A 53 -17.92 -11.25 0.20
C HIS A 53 -18.29 -10.79 -1.23
N LEU A 54 -18.78 -11.70 -2.09
CA LEU A 54 -19.25 -11.36 -3.43
C LEU A 54 -20.65 -10.73 -3.44
N ALA A 55 -21.44 -10.87 -2.37
CA ALA A 55 -22.77 -10.26 -2.30
C ALA A 55 -22.72 -8.73 -2.32
N ASP A 56 -21.65 -8.16 -1.77
CA ASP A 56 -21.41 -6.71 -1.72
C ASP A 56 -20.49 -6.23 -2.86
N ALA A 57 -20.03 -7.13 -3.73
CA ALA A 57 -19.10 -6.80 -4.79
C ALA A 57 -19.82 -6.13 -5.98
N VAL A 58 -19.13 -5.18 -6.62
CA VAL A 58 -19.62 -4.49 -7.82
C VAL A 58 -18.69 -4.79 -8.99
N VAL A 59 -19.28 -5.18 -10.12
CA VAL A 59 -18.57 -5.29 -11.40
C VAL A 59 -18.94 -4.08 -12.24
N THR A 60 -17.93 -3.35 -12.71
CA THR A 60 -18.12 -2.20 -13.60
C THR A 60 -17.22 -2.29 -14.82
N VAL A 61 -17.65 -1.69 -15.92
CA VAL A 61 -16.82 -1.53 -17.13
C VAL A 61 -16.12 -0.19 -17.02
N ALA A 62 -14.80 -0.23 -16.84
CA ALA A 62 -13.97 0.96 -16.81
C ALA A 62 -13.70 1.50 -18.22
N ARG A 63 -13.47 2.81 -18.34
CA ARG A 63 -12.92 3.42 -19.56
C ARG A 63 -11.45 3.01 -19.75
N GLU A 64 -10.89 3.34 -20.91
CA GLU A 64 -9.46 3.15 -21.17
C GLU A 64 -8.63 3.81 -20.06
N PRO A 65 -7.69 3.08 -19.44
CA PRO A 65 -6.90 3.61 -18.33
C PRO A 65 -5.94 4.70 -18.77
N GLU A 66 -5.73 5.68 -17.90
CA GLU A 66 -4.74 6.73 -18.12
C GLU A 66 -3.32 6.24 -17.80
N HIS A 67 -2.34 6.68 -18.58
CA HIS A 67 -0.93 6.45 -18.26
C HIS A 67 -0.42 7.48 -17.25
N ARG A 68 -0.13 7.03 -16.03
CA ARG A 68 0.38 7.87 -14.94
C ARG A 68 1.77 7.43 -14.47
N PHE A 69 2.45 8.29 -13.73
CA PHE A 69 3.67 7.93 -13.01
C PHE A 69 3.35 7.62 -11.55
N GLY A 70 3.85 6.49 -11.05
CA GLY A 70 3.83 6.10 -9.65
C GLY A 70 5.23 5.84 -9.13
N MET A 71 5.34 5.48 -7.83
CA MET A 71 6.64 5.24 -7.19
C MET A 71 7.45 4.11 -7.84
N CYS A 72 6.78 3.12 -8.44
CA CYS A 72 7.41 1.97 -9.10
C CYS A 72 7.52 2.12 -10.63
N GLY A 73 7.16 3.27 -11.21
CA GLY A 73 7.22 3.50 -12.66
C GLY A 73 5.88 3.88 -13.30
N ARG A 74 5.60 3.38 -14.51
CA ARG A 74 4.38 3.71 -15.27
C ARG A 74 3.19 2.89 -14.78
N LEU A 75 2.09 3.57 -14.48
CA LEU A 75 0.83 2.97 -14.08
C LEU A 75 -0.20 3.11 -15.20
N ARG A 76 -1.08 2.10 -15.34
CA ARG A 76 -2.36 2.22 -16.03
C ARG A 76 -3.43 2.45 -14.96
N ALA A 77 -3.85 3.70 -14.79
CA ALA A 77 -4.78 4.11 -13.76
C ALA A 77 -6.22 4.07 -14.28
N PHE A 78 -7.07 3.28 -13.62
CA PHE A 78 -8.50 3.25 -13.90
C PHE A 78 -9.22 4.24 -13.00
N ASP A 79 -10.10 5.05 -13.57
CA ASP A 79 -11.10 5.81 -12.81
C ASP A 79 -12.35 4.96 -12.65
N LEU A 80 -12.67 4.61 -11.41
CA LEU A 80 -13.81 3.78 -11.02
C LEU A 80 -14.84 4.58 -10.22
N ALA A 81 -14.69 5.91 -10.12
CA ALA A 81 -15.66 6.74 -9.42
C ALA A 81 -17.03 6.67 -10.12
N PRO A 82 -18.14 6.51 -9.38
CA PRO A 82 -19.47 6.61 -9.95
C PRO A 82 -19.68 8.01 -10.56
N HIS A 83 -20.26 8.07 -11.77
CA HIS A 83 -20.73 9.33 -12.36
C HIS A 83 -22.08 9.74 -11.78
#